data_AF-A0A960N635-F1
#
_entry.id   AF-A0A960N635-F1
#
_cell.length_a   1.000
_cell.length_b   1.000
_cell.length_c   1.000
_cell.angle_alpha   90.00
_cell.angle_beta   90.00
_cell.angle_gamma   90.00
#
_symmetry.space_group_name_H-M   'P 1'
#
loop_
_entity.id
_entity.type
_entity.pdbx_description
1 polymer ?
#
loop_
_entity_poly.entity_id
_entity_poly.type
_entity_poly.pdbx_seq_one_letter_code
_entity_poly.pdbx_strand_id
1 'polypeptide(L)'
;GNELVYYGIHALSMIYGVLGGGAVSAINVGQPGANLVRLRFANHRDVMLIVGEKQWMRAGYQINLYGEKGWRSLQPDLTNLYSYLLEAFLNLLDTGKESVPVEEEVEVIAALEAGRRSLDLGREVMLSEVLGEE
;
A
#
# COMPACT_ATOMS: atom_id res chain seq x y z
N GLY A 1 -1.66 -11.61 -12.09
CA GLY A 1 -1.20 -10.35 -12.71
C GLY A 1 -1.56 -9.13 -11.88
N ASN A 2 -2.80 -9.04 -11.40
CA ASN A 2 -3.29 -7.95 -10.53
C ASN A 2 -3.74 -8.49 -9.15
N GLU A 3 -3.02 -9.47 -8.62
CA GLU A 3 -3.31 -10.05 -7.29
C GLU A 3 -3.00 -9.00 -6.20
N LEU A 4 -3.65 -9.09 -5.03
CA LEU A 4 -3.58 -8.08 -3.97
C LEU A 4 -2.14 -7.75 -3.55
N VAL A 5 -1.34 -8.76 -3.21
CA VAL A 5 0.05 -8.53 -2.77
C VAL A 5 0.89 -8.05 -3.95
N TYR A 6 0.81 -8.74 -5.09
CA TYR A 6 1.65 -8.46 -6.24
C TYR A 6 1.42 -7.07 -6.86
N TYR A 7 0.17 -6.60 -6.95
CA TYR A 7 -0.16 -5.34 -7.63
C TYR A 7 -0.56 -4.22 -6.65
N GLY A 8 -1.15 -4.59 -5.51
CA GLY A 8 -1.51 -3.64 -4.46
C GLY A 8 -0.30 -2.98 -3.83
N ILE A 9 0.89 -3.62 -3.87
CA ILE A 9 2.15 -3.03 -3.43
C ILE A 9 2.39 -1.66 -4.06
N HIS A 10 2.17 -1.49 -5.36
CA HIS A 10 2.43 -0.22 -6.03
C HIS A 10 1.53 0.91 -5.50
N ALA A 11 0.24 0.63 -5.34
CA ALA A 11 -0.70 1.61 -4.81
C ALA A 11 -0.42 1.92 -3.34
N LEU A 12 -0.08 0.91 -2.55
CA LEU A 12 0.17 1.09 -1.13
C LEU A 12 1.50 1.80 -0.86
N SER A 13 2.58 1.48 -1.56
CA SER A 13 3.87 2.20 -1.44
C SER A 13 3.72 3.68 -1.80
N MET A 14 2.88 4.04 -2.78
CA MET A 14 2.58 5.46 -3.06
C MET A 14 1.86 6.15 -1.90
N ILE A 15 0.98 5.44 -1.18
CA ILE A 15 0.33 5.98 0.01
C ILE A 15 1.33 6.15 1.16
N TYR A 16 2.26 5.19 1.36
CA TYR A 16 3.33 5.31 2.35
C TYR A 16 4.25 6.49 2.04
N GLY A 17 4.58 6.74 0.76
CA GLY A 17 5.31 7.94 0.36
C GLY A 17 4.60 9.26 0.70
N VAL A 18 3.28 9.26 0.91
CA VAL A 18 2.49 10.44 1.31
C VAL A 18 2.25 10.51 2.81
N LEU A 19 1.97 9.37 3.46
CA LEU A 19 1.52 9.31 4.85
C LEU A 19 2.62 8.91 5.85
N GLY A 20 3.71 8.30 5.37
CA GLY A 20 4.64 7.49 6.16
C GLY A 20 4.05 6.13 6.54
N GLY A 21 4.83 5.34 7.28
CA GLY A 21 4.36 4.10 7.91
C GLY A 21 3.47 4.31 9.15
N GLY A 22 3.25 3.23 9.89
CA GLY A 22 2.42 3.15 11.08
C GLY A 22 1.11 2.38 10.89
N ALA A 23 0.99 1.51 9.88
CA ALA A 23 -0.13 0.59 9.75
C ALA A 23 -0.16 -0.41 10.93
N VAL A 24 -1.35 -0.76 11.42
CA VAL A 24 -1.53 -1.65 12.58
C VAL A 24 -2.44 -2.84 12.29
N SER A 25 -3.39 -2.69 11.38
CA SER A 25 -4.30 -3.78 11.00
C SER A 25 -4.86 -3.61 9.60
N ALA A 26 -5.34 -4.72 9.04
CA ALA A 26 -6.02 -4.79 7.76
C ALA A 26 -7.32 -5.57 7.87
N ILE A 27 -8.38 -5.09 7.22
CA ILE A 27 -9.59 -5.87 6.97
C ILE A 27 -9.95 -5.83 5.48
N ASN A 28 -10.14 -6.99 4.87
CA ASN A 28 -10.57 -7.11 3.48
C ASN A 28 -12.04 -7.53 3.44
N VAL A 29 -12.89 -6.63 2.96
CA VAL A 29 -14.35 -6.85 2.81
C VAL A 29 -14.75 -7.06 1.34
N GLY A 30 -13.75 -7.28 0.48
CA GLY A 30 -13.94 -7.58 -0.93
C GLY A 30 -14.30 -9.04 -1.17
N GLN A 31 -13.95 -9.50 -2.37
CA GLN A 31 -14.14 -10.87 -2.83
C GLN A 31 -12.86 -11.36 -3.52
N PRO A 32 -12.70 -12.68 -3.75
CA PRO A 32 -11.59 -13.20 -4.54
C PRO A 32 -11.45 -12.48 -5.89
N GLY A 33 -10.29 -11.87 -6.10
CA GLY A 33 -9.97 -11.08 -7.28
C GLY A 33 -10.54 -9.65 -7.31
N ALA A 34 -11.34 -9.21 -6.34
CA ALA A 34 -11.88 -7.86 -6.24
C ALA A 34 -11.80 -7.37 -4.78
N ASN A 35 -10.60 -6.95 -4.39
CA ASN A 35 -10.26 -6.65 -3.00
C ASN A 35 -10.67 -5.21 -2.61
N LEU A 36 -11.22 -5.09 -1.40
CA LEU A 36 -11.53 -3.84 -0.73
C LEU A 36 -10.91 -3.89 0.66
N VAL A 37 -9.68 -3.42 0.78
CA VAL A 37 -8.89 -3.54 2.01
C VAL A 37 -8.88 -2.21 2.74
N ARG A 38 -9.43 -2.17 3.95
CA ARG A 38 -9.18 -1.07 4.89
C ARG A 38 -7.93 -1.39 5.69
N LEU A 39 -6.93 -0.51 5.58
CA LEU A 39 -5.76 -0.49 6.44
C LEU A 39 -5.93 0.60 7.49
N ARG A 40 -5.70 0.25 8.75
CA ARG A 40 -5.74 1.20 9.86
C ARG A 40 -4.32 1.56 10.26
N PHE A 41 -4.09 2.85 10.53
CA PHE A 41 -2.84 3.37 11.05
C PHE A 41 -2.98 3.75 12.52
N ALA A 42 -1.89 3.67 13.28
CA ALA A 42 -1.85 3.99 14.71
C ALA A 42 -2.29 5.43 15.02
N ASN A 43 -2.07 6.35 14.07
CA ASN A 43 -2.46 7.76 14.16
C ASN A 43 -3.93 8.04 13.74
N HIS A 44 -4.79 7.03 13.79
CA HIS A 44 -6.22 7.10 13.46
C HIS A 44 -6.53 7.46 12.00
N ARG A 45 -5.57 7.32 11.09
CA ARG A 45 -5.84 7.37 9.65
C ARG A 45 -6.28 5.99 9.17
N ASP A 46 -7.25 5.97 8.27
CA ASP A 46 -7.63 4.75 7.54
C ASP A 46 -7.31 4.94 6.06
N VAL A 47 -6.82 3.89 5.41
CA VAL A 47 -6.57 3.83 3.97
C VAL A 47 -7.47 2.76 3.39
N MET A 48 -8.23 3.12 2.35
CA MET A 48 -9.01 2.15 1.56
C MET A 48 -8.23 1.81 0.28
N LEU A 49 -7.67 0.60 0.25
CA LEU A 49 -6.97 0.06 -0.90
C LEU A 49 -7.93 -0.81 -1.73
N ILE A 50 -8.13 -0.43 -2.99
CA ILE A 50 -9.00 -1.12 -3.93
C ILE A 50 -8.14 -1.75 -5.01
N VAL A 51 -8.13 -3.08 -5.10
CA VAL A 51 -7.30 -3.81 -6.07
C VAL A 51 -8.11 -4.93 -6.69
N GLY A 52 -8.27 -4.87 -8.02
CA GLY A 52 -9.04 -5.85 -8.79
C GLY A 52 -8.21 -6.53 -9.88
N GLU A 53 -8.51 -7.80 -10.10
CA GLU A 53 -8.00 -8.55 -11.22
C GLU A 53 -8.43 -7.94 -12.55
N LYS A 54 -7.68 -8.22 -13.62
CA LYS A 54 -7.86 -7.59 -14.95
C LYS A 54 -9.27 -7.71 -15.52
N GLN A 55 -10.01 -8.77 -15.16
CA GLN A 55 -11.41 -8.95 -15.58
C GLN A 55 -12.39 -8.00 -14.87
N TRP A 56 -12.01 -7.49 -13.69
CA TRP A 56 -12.83 -6.60 -12.87
C TRP A 56 -12.41 -5.13 -12.98
N MET A 57 -11.09 -4.88 -13.08
CA MET A 57 -10.52 -3.53 -13.09
C MET A 57 -9.43 -3.38 -14.13
N ARG A 58 -9.37 -2.21 -14.77
CA ARG A 58 -8.28 -1.83 -15.69
C ARG A 58 -7.10 -1.29 -14.91
N ALA A 59 -5.91 -1.44 -15.48
CA ALA A 59 -4.67 -0.91 -14.92
C ALA A 59 -4.69 0.63 -14.84
N GLY A 60 -4.05 1.17 -13.82
CA GLY A 60 -4.00 2.60 -13.53
C GLY A 60 -4.05 2.84 -12.03
N TYR A 61 -3.73 4.07 -11.62
CA TYR A 61 -3.75 4.48 -10.22
C TYR A 61 -4.56 5.74 -10.06
N GLN A 62 -5.38 5.76 -9.01
CA GLN A 62 -6.09 6.94 -8.55
C GLN A 62 -5.94 6.99 -7.04
N ILE A 63 -5.55 8.15 -6.54
CA ILE A 63 -5.43 8.41 -5.11
C ILE A 63 -6.41 9.52 -4.75
N ASN A 64 -7.21 9.29 -3.71
CA ASN A 64 -8.08 10.31 -3.13
C ASN A 64 -7.65 10.53 -1.69
N LEU A 65 -7.31 11.77 -1.37
CA LEU A 65 -6.89 12.20 -0.04
C LEU A 65 -7.98 13.05 0.58
N TYR A 66 -8.30 12.76 1.84
CA TYR A 66 -9.32 13.48 2.61
C TYR A 66 -8.71 13.96 3.91
N GLY A 67 -8.85 15.25 4.21
CA GLY A 67 -8.37 15.87 5.43
C GLY A 67 -9.33 16.91 5.96
N GLU A 68 -9.00 17.49 7.11
CA GLU A 68 -9.88 18.41 7.84
C GLU A 68 -10.26 19.67 7.05
N LYS A 69 -9.38 20.11 6.14
CA LYS A 69 -9.54 21.35 5.37
C LYS A 69 -9.97 21.13 3.93
N GLY A 70 -10.21 19.89 3.52
CA GLY A 70 -10.62 19.57 2.16
C GLY A 70 -10.14 18.21 1.68
N TRP A 71 -10.33 17.96 0.40
CA TRP A 71 -9.97 16.71 -0.26
C TRP A 71 -9.33 16.98 -1.61
N ARG A 72 -8.58 15.99 -2.11
CA ARG A 72 -7.95 16.06 -3.43
C ARG A 72 -7.93 14.69 -4.07
N SER A 73 -8.29 14.65 -5.35
CA SER A 73 -8.06 13.51 -6.23
C SER A 73 -6.80 13.75 -7.05
N LEU A 74 -5.97 12.73 -7.19
CA LEU A 74 -4.78 12.76 -8.03
C LEU A 74 -4.64 11.46 -8.80
N GLN A 75 -4.19 11.60 -10.05
CA GLN A 75 -3.76 10.50 -10.89
C GLN A 75 -2.25 10.63 -11.04
N PRO A 76 -1.46 9.67 -10.55
CA PRO A 76 -0.01 9.69 -10.71
C PRO A 76 0.38 9.73 -12.19
N ASP A 77 1.32 10.61 -12.54
CA ASP A 77 2.01 10.58 -13.83
C ASP A 77 3.20 9.64 -13.74
N LEU A 78 3.15 8.54 -14.50
CA LEU A 78 4.18 7.50 -14.48
C LEU A 78 5.12 7.56 -15.69
N THR A 79 5.01 8.61 -16.52
CA THR A 79 5.77 8.75 -17.78
C THR A 79 7.28 8.58 -17.58
N ASN A 80 7.81 9.12 -16.47
CA ASN A 80 9.24 9.11 -16.16
C ASN A 80 9.60 8.27 -14.92
N LEU A 81 8.68 7.39 -14.46
CA LEU A 81 8.85 6.63 -13.21
C LEU A 81 10.21 5.92 -13.13
N TYR A 82 10.58 5.17 -14.16
CA TYR A 82 11.82 4.39 -14.16
C TYR A 82 13.07 5.26 -14.16
N SER A 83 13.03 6.44 -14.76
CA SER A 83 14.13 7.40 -14.69
C SER A 83 14.33 7.88 -13.26
N TYR A 84 13.25 8.25 -12.56
CA TYR A 84 13.33 8.68 -11.16
C TYR A 84 13.76 7.56 -10.22
N LEU A 85 13.35 6.31 -10.47
CA LEU A 85 13.82 5.15 -9.70
C LEU A 85 15.33 4.92 -9.89
N LEU A 86 15.85 5.05 -11.12
CA LEU A 86 17.27 4.92 -11.37
C LEU A 86 18.07 6.06 -10.71
N GLU A 87 17.57 7.29 -10.76
CA GLU A 87 18.18 8.43 -10.05
C GLU A 87 18.23 8.20 -8.53
N ALA A 88 17.15 7.70 -7.93
CA ALA A 88 17.14 7.34 -6.50
C ALA A 88 18.15 6.26 -6.16
N PHE A 89 18.29 5.24 -7.02
CA PHE A 89 19.30 4.19 -6.85
C PHE A 89 20.72 4.72 -6.97
N LEU A 90 21.01 5.59 -7.94
CA LEU A 90 22.33 6.22 -8.06
C LEU A 90 22.67 7.08 -6.84
N ASN A 91 21.69 7.85 -6.33
CA ASN A 91 21.86 8.64 -5.10
C ASN A 91 22.19 7.76 -3.89
N LEU A 92 21.59 6.57 -3.78
CA LEU A 92 21.95 5.59 -2.75
C LEU A 92 23.41 5.13 -2.88
N LEU A 93 23.87 4.82 -4.09
CA LEU A 93 25.27 4.41 -4.32
C LEU A 93 26.26 5.52 -3.96
N ASP A 94 25.93 6.76 -4.30
CA ASP A 94 26.82 7.91 -4.07
C ASP A 94 26.88 8.34 -2.60
N THR A 95 25.74 8.25 -1.89
CA THR A 95 25.61 8.83 -0.54
C THR A 95 25.50 7.80 0.58
N GLY A 96 25.22 6.53 0.24
CA GLY A 96 24.87 5.48 1.20
C GLY A 96 23.53 5.70 1.90
N LYS A 97 22.70 6.65 1.46
CA LYS A 97 21.40 6.95 2.06
C LYS A 97 20.27 6.30 1.27
N GLU A 98 19.45 5.52 1.96
CA GLU A 98 18.26 4.91 1.39
C GLU A 98 17.21 5.97 1.04
N SER A 99 16.50 5.77 -0.07
CA SER A 99 15.41 6.66 -0.50
C SER A 99 14.14 6.47 0.31
N VAL A 100 13.94 5.26 0.83
CA VAL A 100 12.86 4.84 1.72
C VAL A 100 13.44 3.87 2.75
N PRO A 101 13.06 3.94 4.03
CA PRO A 101 13.52 2.97 5.03
C PRO A 101 13.04 1.56 4.68
N VAL A 102 13.92 0.56 4.83
CA VAL A 102 13.56 -0.85 4.59
C VAL A 102 12.39 -1.30 5.48
N GLU A 103 12.30 -0.76 6.69
CA GLU A 103 11.24 -1.06 7.64
C GLU A 103 9.86 -0.67 7.10
N GLU A 104 9.75 0.43 6.34
CA GLU A 104 8.49 0.82 5.71
C GLU A 104 8.07 -0.19 4.64
N GLU A 105 9.02 -0.70 3.84
CA GLU A 105 8.71 -1.73 2.83
C GLU A 105 8.27 -3.05 3.46
N VAL A 106 8.87 -3.45 4.59
CA VAL A 106 8.42 -4.61 5.36
C VAL A 106 6.98 -4.41 5.87
N GLU A 107 6.66 -3.22 6.38
CA GLU A 107 5.32 -2.88 6.85
C GLU A 107 4.28 -2.91 5.71
N VAL A 108 4.62 -2.38 4.52
CA VAL A 108 3.75 -2.45 3.33
C VAL A 108 3.43 -3.90 2.98
N ILE A 109 4.42 -4.78 2.94
CA ILE A 109 4.22 -6.20 2.64
C ILE A 109 3.35 -6.87 3.71
N ALA A 110 3.61 -6.59 4.99
CA ALA A 110 2.84 -7.13 6.10
C ALA A 110 1.37 -6.66 6.06
N ALA A 111 1.11 -5.40 5.70
CA ALA A 111 -0.22 -4.84 5.52
C ALA A 111 -1.01 -5.54 4.40
N LEU A 112 -0.38 -5.81 3.26
CA LEU A 112 -1.02 -6.54 2.15
C LEU A 112 -1.29 -7.99 2.52
N GLU A 113 -0.35 -8.63 3.20
CA GLU A 113 -0.50 -10.00 3.68
C GLU A 113 -1.62 -10.10 4.72
N ALA A 114 -1.72 -9.15 5.65
CA ALA A 114 -2.84 -9.05 6.58
C ALA A 114 -4.17 -8.90 5.83
N GLY A 115 -4.21 -8.07 4.78
CA GLY A 115 -5.39 -7.92 3.92
C GLY A 115 -5.76 -9.21 3.18
N ARG A 116 -4.78 -9.97 2.71
CA ARG A 116 -5.00 -11.29 2.09
C ARG A 116 -5.57 -12.29 3.09
N ARG A 117 -4.92 -12.46 4.24
CA ARG A 117 -5.39 -13.36 5.31
C ARG A 117 -6.77 -12.98 5.84
N SER A 118 -7.04 -11.67 5.94
CA SER A 118 -8.33 -11.15 6.39
C SER A 118 -9.48 -11.62 5.50
N LEU A 119 -9.27 -11.70 4.19
CA LEU A 119 -10.29 -12.19 3.25
C LEU A 119 -10.65 -13.65 3.56
N ASP A 120 -9.65 -14.50 3.79
CA ASP A 120 -9.84 -15.92 4.08
C ASP A 120 -10.46 -16.15 5.47
N LEU A 121 -10.08 -15.33 6.45
CA LEU A 121 -10.50 -15.45 7.84
C LEU A 121 -11.84 -14.76 8.15
N GLY A 122 -12.30 -13.85 7.29
CA GLY A 122 -13.52 -13.07 7.51
C GLY A 122 -13.47 -12.11 8.71
N ARG A 123 -12.26 -11.70 9.14
CA ARG A 123 -12.04 -10.79 10.26
C ARG A 123 -10.86 -9.85 10.01
N GLU A 124 -10.77 -8.79 10.80
CA GLU A 124 -9.58 -7.94 10.85
C GLU A 124 -8.36 -8.73 11.35
N VAL A 125 -7.20 -8.47 10.74
CA VAL A 125 -5.92 -9.11 11.05
C VAL A 125 -4.92 -8.02 11.44
N MET A 126 -4.29 -8.17 12.60
CA MET A 126 -3.24 -7.25 13.05
C MET A 126 -1.94 -7.52 12.29
N LEU A 127 -1.15 -6.47 12.04
CA LEU A 127 0.16 -6.65 11.40
C LEU A 127 1.12 -7.46 12.29
N SER A 128 1.01 -7.36 13.62
CA SER A 128 1.79 -8.16 14.56
C SER A 128 1.56 -9.68 14.39
N GLU A 129 0.33 -10.10 14.06
CA GLU A 129 0.00 -11.49 13.71
C GLU A 129 0.73 -11.96 12.43
N VAL A 130 1.06 -11.04 11.53
CA VAL A 130 1.79 -11.34 10.28
C VAL A 130 3.30 -11.37 10.52
N LEU A 131 3.80 -10.42 11.31
CA LEU A 131 5.23 -10.27 11.63
C LEU A 131 5.73 -11.31 12.65
N GLY A 132 4.82 -12.00 13.36
CA GLY A 132 5.19 -12.98 14.39
C GLY A 132 5.58 -12.33 15.71
N GLU A 133 5.07 -11.13 15.97
CA GLU A 133 5.26 -10.39 17.22
C GLU A 133 4.02 -10.64 18.10
N GLU A 134 4.18 -11.42 19.18
CA GLU A 134 3.14 -11.71 20.18
C GLU A 134 2.99 -10.59 21.23
#